data_AF-A0A7Y3XMW8-F1
#
_entry.id   AF-A0A7Y3XMW8-F1
#
_cell.length_a   1.000
_cell.length_b   1.000
_cell.length_c   1.000
_cell.angle_alpha   90.00
_cell.angle_beta   90.00
_cell.angle_gamma   90.00
#
_symmetry.space_group_name_H-M   'P 1'
#
loop_
_entity.id
_entity.type
_entity.pdbx_description
1 polymer ?
#
loop_
_entity_poly.entity_id
_entity_poly.type
_entity_poly.pdbx_seq_one_letter_code
_entity_poly.pdbx_strand_id
1 'polypeptide(L)' 'MKFSGKAFCIFFGPTPASQGDEIRPASAVNIVGKVAVNAGVFQSVQNGATIVVERVE' A
#
# COMPACT_ATOMS: atom_id res chain seq x y z
N MET A 1 -20.01 1.40 -3.84
CA MET A 1 -19.28 0.32 -3.13
C MET A 1 -18.16 0.96 -2.33
N LYS A 2 -18.16 0.82 -1.00
CA LYS A 2 -17.18 1.46 -0.09
C LYS A 2 -16.42 0.34 0.64
N PHE A 3 -15.17 0.07 0.27
CA PHE A 3 -14.34 -1.00 0.85
C PHE A 3 -13.54 -0.51 2.07
N SER A 4 -14.19 0.15 3.03
CA SER A 4 -13.52 0.65 4.24
C SER A 4 -13.31 -0.49 5.24
N GLY A 5 -12.25 -1.29 5.03
CA GLY A 5 -11.78 -2.30 5.98
C GLY A 5 -10.66 -1.77 6.89
N LYS A 6 -10.40 -2.47 8.00
CA LYS A 6 -9.19 -2.24 8.81
C LYS A 6 -8.00 -2.85 8.05
N ALA A 7 -7.27 -2.01 7.32
CA ALA A 7 -6.14 -2.44 6.51
C ALA A 7 -4.95 -1.49 6.68
N PHE A 8 -3.75 -2.07 6.60
CA PHE A 8 -2.52 -1.31 6.46
C PHE A 8 -2.10 -1.35 4.99
N CYS A 9 -2.08 -0.19 4.33
CA CYS A 9 -1.82 -0.10 2.89
C CYS A 9 -0.45 0.51 2.62
N ILE A 10 0.34 -0.14 1.78
CA ILE A 10 1.59 0.39 1.25
C ILE A 10 1.40 0.62 -0.25
N PHE A 11 1.55 1.86 -0.70
CA PHE A 11 1.42 2.22 -2.10
C PHE A 11 2.80 2.19 -2.77
N PHE A 12 2.99 1.29 -3.73
CA PHE A 12 4.26 1.10 -4.46
C PHE A 12 4.09 1.12 -5.99
N GLY A 13 2.93 1.56 -6.48
CA GLY A 13 2.60 1.63 -7.90
C GLY A 13 1.14 2.07 -8.13
N PRO A 14 0.71 2.18 -9.40
CA PRO A 14 -0.66 2.53 -9.75
C PRO A 14 -1.63 1.44 -9.28
N THR A 15 -2.82 1.87 -8.87
CA THR A 15 -3.92 1.00 -8.43
C THR A 15 -5.02 0.94 -9.50
N PRO A 16 -5.98 0.01 -9.42
CA PRO A 16 -7.14 0.00 -10.31
C PRO A 16 -7.99 1.29 -10.29
N ALA A 17 -7.87 2.11 -9.24
CA ALA A 17 -8.58 3.39 -9.11
C ALA A 17 -7.78 4.59 -9.63
N SER A 18 -6.53 4.36 -10.06
CA SER A 18 -5.61 5.37 -10.57
C SER A 18 -6.00 5.83 -11.96
N GLN A 19 -5.73 7.10 -12.28
CA GLN A 19 -5.98 7.69 -13.60
C GLN A 19 -4.69 8.33 -14.10
N GLY A 20 -4.22 7.92 -15.28
CA GLY A 20 -2.90 8.32 -15.78
C GLY A 20 -1.78 7.89 -14.83
N ASP A 21 -0.93 8.84 -14.46
CA ASP A 21 0.27 8.59 -13.65
C ASP A 21 0.04 8.80 -12.13
N GLU A 22 -1.18 9.13 -11.69
CA GLU A 22 -1.46 9.36 -10.27
C GLU A 22 -1.80 8.06 -9.52
N ILE A 23 -1.08 7.78 -8.43
CA ILE A 23 -1.41 6.66 -7.53
C ILE A 23 -2.60 7.05 -6.65
N ARG A 24 -3.75 6.40 -6.88
CA ARG A 24 -4.99 6.72 -6.16
C ARG A 24 -5.47 5.58 -5.26
N PRO A 25 -5.76 5.80 -3.96
CA PRO A 25 -6.37 4.78 -3.12
C PRO A 25 -7.81 4.49 -3.53
N ALA A 26 -8.29 3.27 -3.25
CA ALA A 26 -9.67 2.88 -3.57
C ALA A 26 -10.74 3.67 -2.78
N SER A 27 -10.39 4.19 -1.60
CA SER A 27 -11.25 5.04 -0.76
C SER A 27 -10.39 5.99 0.08
N ALA A 28 -11.00 6.86 0.89
CA ALA A 28 -10.26 7.77 1.77
C ALA A 28 -9.36 6.97 2.75
N VAL A 29 -8.10 7.39 2.87
CA VAL A 29 -7.08 6.76 3.72
C VAL A 29 -6.39 7.81 4.58
N ASN A 30 -5.85 7.37 5.72
CA ASN A 30 -4.98 8.20 6.55
C ASN A 30 -3.53 7.92 6.20
N ILE A 31 -2.79 8.96 5.80
CA ILE A 31 -1.35 8.84 5.53
C ILE A 31 -0.62 8.82 6.88
N VAL A 32 0.06 7.71 7.17
CA VAL A 32 0.81 7.52 8.42
C VAL A 32 2.31 7.66 8.25
N GLY A 33 2.81 7.67 7.01
CA GLY A 33 4.25 7.75 6.72
C GLY A 33 4.58 7.54 5.25
N LYS A 34 5.88 7.36 4.98
CA LYS A 34 6.44 7.07 3.65
C LYS A 34 7.42 5.91 3.73
N VAL A 35 7.56 5.16 2.64
CA VAL A 35 8.55 4.08 2.54
C VAL A 35 9.95 4.72 2.55
N ALA A 36 10.80 4.30 3.49
CA ALA A 36 12.16 4.85 3.65
C ALA A 36 13.18 4.23 2.68
N VAL A 37 12.86 3.07 2.11
CA VAL A 37 13.70 2.30 1.17
C VAL A 37 13.03 2.21 -0.20
N ASN A 38 13.69 1.54 -1.16
CA ASN A 38 13.11 1.31 -2.49
C ASN A 38 11.82 0.49 -2.39
N ALA A 39 10.68 1.10 -2.72
CA ALA A 39 9.36 0.45 -2.70
C ALA A 39 9.19 -0.68 -3.74
N GLY A 40 10.09 -0.79 -4.74
CA GLY A 40 10.06 -1.84 -5.75
C GLY A 40 10.22 -3.25 -5.17
N VAL A 41 10.78 -3.39 -3.96
CA VAL A 41 10.89 -4.70 -3.27
C VAL A 41 9.52 -5.34 -2.99
N PHE A 42 8.45 -4.55 -2.90
CA PHE A 42 7.11 -5.08 -2.66
C PHE A 42 6.51 -5.76 -3.91
N GLN A 43 7.08 -5.55 -5.10
CA GLN A 43 6.58 -6.17 -6.33
C GLN A 43 6.82 -7.69 -6.38
N SER A 44 7.82 -8.20 -5.65
CA SER A 44 8.09 -9.65 -5.60
C SER A 44 7.21 -10.40 -4.61
N VAL A 45 6.45 -9.71 -3.75
CA VAL A 45 5.61 -10.33 -2.72
C VAL A 45 4.36 -10.93 -3.36
N GLN A 46 4.15 -12.23 -3.15
CA GLN A 46 2.99 -12.95 -3.67
C GLN A 46 1.74 -12.74 -2.80
N ASN A 47 0.57 -12.86 -3.40
CA ASN A 47 -0.68 -12.84 -2.65
C ASN A 47 -0.73 -13.99 -1.62
N GLY A 48 -1.22 -13.70 -0.42
CA GLY A 48 -1.25 -14.66 0.70
C GLY A 48 0.06 -14.81 1.46
N ALA A 49 1.11 -14.07 1.12
CA ALA A 49 2.34 -14.04 1.92
C ALA A 49 2.06 -13.59 3.36
N THR A 50 2.65 -14.29 4.33
CA THR A 50 2.59 -13.87 5.74
C THR A 50 3.46 -12.62 5.94
N ILE A 51 2.86 -11.58 6.51
CA ILE A 51 3.53 -10.30 6.79
C ILE A 51 3.55 -10.07 8.30
N VAL A 52 4.71 -9.68 8.83
CA VAL A 52 4.89 -9.27 10.22
C VAL A 52 5.26 -7.77 10.22
N VAL A 53 4.62 -7.00 11.10
CA VAL A 53 4.88 -5.58 11.26
C VAL A 53 5.46 -5.36 12.66
N GLU A 54 6.69 -4.87 12.72
CA GLU A 54 7.41 -4.64 13.97
C GLU A 54 7.94 -3.19 14.02
N ARG A 55 8.22 -2.71 15.22
CA ARG A 55 8.86 -1.41 15.41
C ARG A 55 10.36 -1.57 15.18
N VAL A 56 10.93 -0.71 14.33
CA VAL A 56 12.38 -0.58 14.19
C VAL A 56 12.90 0.19 15.40
N GLU A 57 13.86 -0.39 16.13
CA GLU A 57 14.59 0.27 17.22
C GLU A 57 15.55 1.35 16.72
#